data_AF-A0A7S2LU15-F1
#
_entry.id   AF-A0A7S2LU15-F1
#
_cell.length_a   1.000
_cell.length_b   1.000
_cell.length_c   1.000
_cell.angle_alpha   90.00
_cell.angle_beta   90.00
_cell.angle_gamma   90.00
#
_symmetry.space_group_name_H-M   'P 1'
#
loop_
_entity.id
_entity.type
_entity.pdbx_description
1 polymer ?
#
loop_
_entity_poly.entity_id
_entity_poly.type
_entity_poly.pdbx_seq_one_letter_code
_entity_poly.pdbx_strand_id
1 'polypeptide(L)'
;SGGRSTRRTQLAQQTDEQVNLAETALGGLRNLACRAAERKTLIFDVGAAKTALRALEVFRSEDRAEEGEGVRQGSAALLRNLCTGQVEDLPARLAGIGAIECAEAELGERSDASEEVRRHMLAVIQNLAMALDARTEIFPEGMTERLGELCS
;
A
#
# COMPACT_ATOMS: atom_id res chain seq x y z
N SER A 1 33.47 -24.46 -15.53
CA SER A 1 33.07 -23.24 -14.79
C SER A 1 31.94 -22.42 -15.44
N GLY A 2 31.09 -22.99 -16.33
CA GLY A 2 30.03 -22.24 -17.03
C GLY A 2 28.63 -22.22 -16.38
N GLY A 3 28.27 -23.20 -15.55
CA GLY A 3 26.89 -23.34 -15.05
C GLY A 3 26.45 -22.37 -13.95
N ARG A 4 27.39 -21.69 -13.26
CA ARG A 4 27.08 -20.73 -12.19
C ARG A 4 26.62 -19.37 -12.74
N SER A 5 27.13 -18.99 -13.91
CA SER A 5 26.78 -17.72 -14.59
C SER A 5 25.36 -17.79 -15.16
N THR A 6 25.03 -18.87 -15.86
CA THR A 6 23.71 -19.07 -16.49
C THR A 6 22.57 -19.13 -15.48
N ARG A 7 22.79 -19.77 -14.32
CA ARG A 7 21.78 -19.87 -13.25
C ARG A 7 21.51 -18.52 -12.58
N ARG A 8 22.54 -17.68 -12.41
CA ARG A 8 22.38 -16.34 -11.84
C ARG A 8 21.61 -15.42 -12.79
N THR A 9 21.89 -15.51 -14.09
CA THR A 9 21.15 -14.76 -15.12
C THR A 9 19.68 -15.18 -15.21
N GLN A 10 19.38 -16.48 -15.15
CA GLN A 10 17.99 -16.97 -15.15
C GLN A 10 17.20 -16.52 -13.92
N LEU A 11 17.82 -16.53 -12.73
CA LEU A 11 17.17 -16.06 -11.50
C LEU A 11 16.88 -14.56 -11.53
N ALA A 12 17.79 -13.75 -12.08
CA ALA A 12 17.57 -12.31 -12.26
C ALA A 12 16.38 -12.05 -13.21
N GLN A 13 16.34 -12.70 -14.36
CA GLN A 13 15.24 -12.56 -15.33
C GLN A 13 13.88 -12.98 -14.75
N GLN A 14 13.83 -14.05 -13.96
CA GLN A 14 12.60 -14.46 -13.27
C GLN A 14 12.15 -13.42 -12.24
N THR A 15 13.08 -12.76 -11.57
CA THR A 15 12.79 -11.72 -10.59
C THR A 15 12.19 -10.50 -11.27
N ASP A 16 12.78 -10.06 -12.38
CA ASP A 16 12.29 -8.92 -13.17
C ASP A 16 10.87 -9.18 -13.70
N GLU A 17 10.61 -10.38 -14.23
CA GLU A 17 9.27 -10.75 -14.72
C GLU A 17 8.22 -10.74 -13.60
N GLN A 18 8.57 -11.23 -12.41
CA GLN A 18 7.68 -11.21 -11.25
C GLN A 18 7.37 -9.79 -10.76
N VAL A 19 8.38 -8.91 -10.74
CA VAL A 19 8.21 -7.49 -10.40
C VAL A 19 7.28 -6.81 -11.41
N ASN A 20 7.50 -7.01 -12.71
CA ASN A 20 6.68 -6.43 -13.77
C ASN A 20 5.21 -6.90 -13.69
N LEU A 21 4.99 -8.18 -13.39
CA LEU A 21 3.64 -8.71 -13.18
C LEU A 21 2.97 -8.08 -11.95
N ALA A 22 3.69 -7.94 -10.85
CA ALA A 22 3.18 -7.31 -9.63
C ALA A 22 2.79 -5.84 -9.89
N GLU A 23 3.67 -5.08 -10.55
CA GLU A 23 3.41 -3.68 -10.91
C GLU A 23 2.17 -3.56 -11.79
N THR A 24 2.07 -4.40 -12.83
CA THR A 24 0.93 -4.40 -13.76
C THR A 24 -0.38 -4.74 -13.02
N ALA A 25 -0.35 -5.76 -12.15
CA ALA A 25 -1.52 -6.16 -11.38
C ALA A 25 -1.98 -5.07 -10.41
N LEU A 26 -1.06 -4.44 -9.67
CA LEU A 26 -1.37 -3.34 -8.76
C LEU A 26 -1.83 -2.10 -9.51
N GLY A 27 -1.26 -1.82 -10.69
CA GLY A 27 -1.70 -0.79 -11.61
C GLY A 27 -3.15 -0.99 -12.07
N GLY A 28 -3.52 -2.24 -12.39
CA GLY A 28 -4.91 -2.60 -12.71
C GLY A 28 -5.84 -2.42 -11.52
N LEU A 29 -5.46 -2.93 -10.35
CA LEU A 29 -6.25 -2.86 -9.13
C LEU A 29 -6.47 -1.43 -8.65
N ARG A 30 -5.44 -0.56 -8.67
CA ARG A 30 -5.60 0.86 -8.28
C ARG A 30 -6.60 1.56 -9.19
N ASN A 31 -6.59 1.25 -10.49
CA ASN A 31 -7.53 1.85 -11.45
C ASN A 31 -8.95 1.33 -11.23
N LEU A 32 -9.11 0.03 -10.95
CA LEU A 32 -10.42 -0.57 -10.66
C LEU A 32 -11.01 -0.05 -9.33
N ALA A 33 -10.16 0.18 -8.33
CA ALA A 33 -10.56 0.78 -7.05
C ALA A 33 -10.96 2.26 -7.18
N CYS A 34 -10.72 2.90 -8.33
CA CYS A 34 -11.13 4.28 -8.56
C CYS A 34 -12.66 4.38 -8.77
N ARG A 35 -13.33 5.12 -7.89
CA ARG A 35 -14.70 5.63 -8.05
C ARG A 35 -15.83 4.59 -8.14
N ALA A 36 -15.69 3.37 -7.62
CA ALA A 36 -16.83 2.46 -7.43
C ALA A 36 -16.77 1.66 -6.13
N ALA A 37 -17.82 1.79 -5.33
CA ALA A 37 -17.96 1.14 -4.01
C ALA A 37 -17.84 -0.40 -4.10
N GLU A 38 -18.63 -1.04 -4.97
CA GLU A 38 -18.65 -2.49 -5.13
C GLU A 38 -17.26 -3.06 -5.49
N ARG A 39 -16.53 -2.36 -6.37
CA ARG A 39 -15.18 -2.76 -6.78
C ARG A 39 -14.19 -2.63 -5.64
N LYS A 40 -14.28 -1.57 -4.82
CA LYS A 40 -13.42 -1.40 -3.64
C LYS A 40 -13.63 -2.53 -2.63
N THR A 41 -14.88 -2.87 -2.34
CA THR A 41 -15.22 -3.98 -1.43
C THR A 41 -14.69 -5.32 -1.97
N LEU A 42 -14.94 -5.63 -3.24
CA LEU A 42 -14.44 -6.87 -3.86
C LEU A 42 -12.90 -6.94 -3.82
N ILE A 43 -12.22 -5.86 -4.18
CA ILE A 43 -10.75 -5.78 -4.17
C ILE A 43 -10.20 -6.01 -2.75
N PHE A 44 -10.86 -5.46 -1.74
CA PHE A 44 -10.49 -5.72 -0.35
C PHE A 44 -10.74 -7.18 0.05
N ASP A 45 -11.91 -7.73 -0.27
CA ASP A 45 -12.33 -9.07 0.13
C ASP A 45 -11.47 -10.18 -0.48
N VAL A 46 -10.96 -9.98 -1.71
CA VAL A 46 -9.99 -10.90 -2.34
C VAL A 46 -8.57 -10.76 -1.77
N GLY A 47 -8.36 -9.89 -0.79
CA GLY A 47 -7.09 -9.74 -0.07
C GLY A 47 -6.08 -8.80 -0.72
N ALA A 48 -6.44 -8.05 -1.76
CA ALA A 48 -5.51 -7.19 -2.48
C ALA A 48 -4.88 -6.10 -1.60
N ALA A 49 -5.63 -5.59 -0.61
CA ALA A 49 -5.12 -4.60 0.34
C ALA A 49 -3.98 -5.16 1.21
N LYS A 50 -4.13 -6.39 1.71
CA LYS A 50 -3.07 -7.07 2.48
C LYS A 50 -1.83 -7.34 1.61
N THR A 51 -2.05 -7.73 0.36
CA THR A 51 -0.96 -7.93 -0.61
C THR A 51 -0.21 -6.62 -0.88
N ALA A 52 -0.92 -5.50 -1.03
CA ALA A 52 -0.31 -4.19 -1.22
C ALA A 52 0.53 -3.74 -0.02
N LEU A 53 0.03 -3.93 1.21
CA LEU A 53 0.80 -3.64 2.43
C LEU A 53 2.06 -4.49 2.52
N ARG A 54 1.94 -5.80 2.22
CA ARG A 54 3.10 -6.69 2.23
C ARG A 54 4.10 -6.34 1.13
N ALA A 55 3.64 -5.90 -0.03
CA ALA A 55 4.50 -5.47 -1.12
C ALA A 55 5.32 -4.24 -0.72
N LEU A 56 4.69 -3.23 -0.11
CA LEU A 56 5.40 -2.07 0.44
C LEU A 56 6.50 -2.49 1.41
N GLU A 57 6.19 -3.38 2.36
CA GLU A 57 7.16 -3.89 3.31
C GLU A 57 8.33 -4.63 2.65
N VAL A 58 8.04 -5.50 1.66
CA VAL A 58 9.05 -6.31 0.95
C VAL A 58 9.97 -5.45 0.10
N PHE A 59 9.44 -4.41 -0.54
CA PHE A 59 10.20 -3.54 -1.44
C PHE A 59 10.77 -2.29 -0.77
N ARG A 60 10.54 -2.09 0.53
CA ARG A 60 11.19 -1.06 1.34
C ARG A 60 12.62 -1.43 1.76
N SER A 61 13.02 -2.70 1.66
CA SER A 61 14.40 -3.08 2.00
C SER A 61 15.39 -2.49 0.99
N GLU A 62 16.51 -1.93 1.47
CA GLU A 62 17.57 -1.28 0.66
C GLU A 62 18.04 -2.12 -0.54
N ASP A 63 18.01 -3.45 -0.41
CA ASP A 63 18.41 -4.38 -1.48
C ASP A 63 17.44 -4.46 -2.68
N ARG A 64 16.22 -3.91 -2.56
CA ARG A 64 15.15 -4.06 -3.59
C ARG A 64 14.36 -2.78 -3.88
N ALA A 65 14.78 -1.64 -3.32
CA ALA A 65 14.05 -0.39 -3.41
C ALA A 65 13.93 0.13 -4.86
N GLU A 66 15.03 0.13 -5.62
CA GLU A 66 15.03 0.56 -7.02
C GLU A 66 14.25 -0.40 -7.93
N GLU A 67 14.36 -1.70 -7.69
CA GLU A 67 13.64 -2.73 -8.46
C GLU A 67 12.13 -2.72 -8.17
N GLY A 68 11.71 -2.26 -6.99
CA GLY A 68 10.34 -2.35 -6.50
C GLY A 68 9.53 -1.07 -6.59
N GLU A 69 10.08 0.03 -7.11
CA GLU A 69 9.46 1.36 -6.97
C GLU A 69 8.07 1.44 -7.62
N GLY A 70 7.90 0.88 -8.82
CA GLY A 70 6.58 0.81 -9.48
C GLY A 70 5.56 0.00 -8.67
N VAL A 71 6.00 -1.07 -8.02
CA VAL A 71 5.18 -1.89 -7.12
C VAL A 71 4.79 -1.11 -5.87
N ARG A 72 5.72 -0.35 -5.27
CA ARG A 72 5.45 0.51 -4.10
C ARG A 72 4.44 1.60 -4.45
N GLN A 73 4.65 2.30 -5.56
CA GLN A 73 3.71 3.33 -6.04
C GLN A 73 2.33 2.75 -6.32
N GLY A 74 2.27 1.61 -7.02
CA GLY A 74 1.02 0.90 -7.30
C GLY A 74 0.27 0.51 -6.03
N SER A 75 0.99 -0.03 -5.04
CA SER A 75 0.46 -0.42 -3.73
C SER A 75 -0.06 0.77 -2.95
N ALA A 76 0.73 1.83 -2.86
CA ALA A 76 0.37 3.05 -2.15
C ALA A 76 -0.85 3.74 -2.77
N ALA A 77 -0.90 3.83 -4.10
CA ALA A 77 -2.03 4.38 -4.84
C ALA A 77 -3.30 3.53 -4.66
N LEU A 78 -3.17 2.21 -4.64
CA LEU A 78 -4.28 1.30 -4.37
C LEU A 78 -4.85 1.54 -2.98
N LEU A 79 -4.02 1.54 -1.94
CA LEU A 79 -4.44 1.79 -0.56
C LEU A 79 -5.15 3.14 -0.42
N ARG A 80 -4.57 4.19 -1.02
CA ARG A 80 -5.22 5.51 -1.10
C ARG A 80 -6.61 5.40 -1.72
N ASN A 81 -6.74 4.73 -2.87
CA ASN A 81 -8.04 4.64 -3.54
C ASN A 81 -9.05 3.84 -2.71
N LEU A 82 -8.63 2.79 -2.01
CA LEU A 82 -9.50 2.02 -1.13
C LEU A 82 -10.02 2.84 0.06
N CYS A 83 -9.22 3.76 0.62
CA CYS A 83 -9.69 4.62 1.72
C CYS A 83 -10.46 5.87 1.25
N THR A 84 -10.50 6.19 -0.05
CA THR A 84 -11.33 7.32 -0.52
C THR A 84 -12.83 7.02 -0.46
N GLY A 85 -13.61 8.02 -0.08
CA GLY A 85 -15.07 7.96 0.10
C GLY A 85 -15.80 7.14 -0.98
N GLN A 86 -16.63 6.19 -0.51
CA GLN A 86 -17.64 5.40 -1.23
C GLN A 86 -18.09 4.15 -0.44
N VAL A 87 -17.26 3.67 0.47
CA VAL A 87 -17.54 2.50 1.32
C VAL A 87 -17.22 2.90 2.76
N GLU A 88 -18.25 2.97 3.61
CA GLU A 88 -18.15 3.60 4.93
C GLU A 88 -17.22 2.85 5.91
N ASP A 89 -17.25 1.52 5.92
CA ASP A 89 -16.50 0.67 6.85
C ASP A 89 -15.07 0.38 6.37
N LEU A 90 -14.77 0.64 5.10
CA LEU A 90 -13.51 0.24 4.47
C LEU A 90 -12.27 0.94 5.06
N PRO A 91 -12.30 2.25 5.39
CA PRO A 91 -11.22 2.91 6.11
C PRO A 91 -10.85 2.22 7.43
N ALA A 92 -11.85 1.88 8.26
CA ALA A 92 -11.62 1.17 9.51
C ALA A 92 -11.06 -0.23 9.30
N ARG A 93 -11.56 -0.96 8.28
CA ARG A 93 -11.03 -2.27 7.89
C ARG A 93 -9.58 -2.21 7.41
N LEU A 94 -9.20 -1.16 6.68
CA LEU A 94 -7.81 -0.90 6.27
C LEU A 94 -6.91 -0.61 7.48
N ALA A 95 -7.37 0.24 8.40
CA ALA A 95 -6.67 0.51 9.65
C ALA A 95 -6.43 -0.80 10.43
N GLY A 96 -7.48 -1.64 10.57
CA GLY A 96 -7.39 -2.93 11.25
C GLY A 96 -6.46 -3.97 10.62
N ILE A 97 -5.99 -3.78 9.39
CA ILE A 97 -4.99 -4.65 8.75
C ILE A 97 -3.59 -4.04 8.66
N GLY A 98 -3.35 -2.89 9.31
CA GLY A 98 -2.02 -2.30 9.43
C GLY A 98 -1.71 -1.14 8.48
N ALA A 99 -2.74 -0.47 7.92
CA ALA A 99 -2.52 0.62 6.97
C ALA A 99 -1.83 1.85 7.59
N ILE A 100 -2.05 2.13 8.88
CA ILE A 100 -1.46 3.28 9.57
C ILE A 100 0.03 3.02 9.83
N GLU A 101 0.36 1.85 10.37
CA GLU A 101 1.72 1.39 10.62
C GLU A 101 2.55 1.41 9.34
N CYS A 102 1.95 0.99 8.23
CA CYS A 102 2.61 1.04 6.94
C CYS A 102 2.87 2.49 6.52
N ALA A 103 1.88 3.37 6.62
CA ALA A 103 2.03 4.77 6.23
C ALA A 103 3.08 5.49 7.09
N GLU A 104 3.10 5.29 8.41
CA GLU A 104 4.13 5.82 9.30
C GLU A 104 5.52 5.38 8.88
N ALA A 105 5.70 4.10 8.56
CA ALA A 105 7.00 3.58 8.20
C ALA A 105 7.48 4.11 6.83
N GLU A 106 6.57 4.35 5.88
CA GLU A 106 6.90 4.99 4.60
C GLU A 106 7.13 6.51 4.74
N LEU A 107 6.57 7.16 5.75
CA LEU A 107 6.69 8.61 5.99
C LEU A 107 7.84 8.98 6.93
N GLY A 108 8.32 8.04 7.75
CA GLY A 108 9.38 8.26 8.73
C GLY A 108 10.70 8.75 8.12
N GLU A 109 11.54 9.39 8.94
CA GLU A 109 12.81 10.01 8.52
C GLU A 109 13.82 9.02 7.92
N ARG A 110 13.69 7.74 8.25
CA ARG A 110 14.56 6.65 7.75
C ARG A 110 14.00 5.97 6.49
N SER A 111 12.90 6.48 5.95
CA SER A 111 12.27 5.93 4.76
C SER A 111 13.00 6.40 3.51
N ASP A 112 13.25 5.46 2.60
CA ASP A 112 13.74 5.70 1.24
C ASP A 112 12.59 5.93 0.24
N ALA A 113 11.34 6.03 0.72
CA ALA A 113 10.17 6.17 -0.12
C ALA A 113 10.27 7.40 -1.04
N SER A 114 9.95 7.19 -2.32
CA SER A 114 9.83 8.30 -3.26
C SER A 114 8.77 9.31 -2.82
N GLU A 115 8.88 10.53 -3.36
CA GLU A 115 7.90 11.58 -3.12
C GLU A 115 6.48 11.15 -3.53
N GLU A 116 6.34 10.32 -4.57
CA GLU A 116 5.04 9.80 -5.00
C GLU A 116 4.43 8.82 -3.98
N VAL A 117 5.22 7.86 -3.49
CA VAL A 117 4.79 6.95 -2.42
C VAL A 117 4.40 7.73 -1.17
N ARG A 118 5.23 8.70 -0.74
CA ARG A 118 4.94 9.56 0.41
C ARG A 118 3.63 10.34 0.24
N ARG A 119 3.39 10.94 -0.92
CA ARG A 119 2.12 11.65 -1.21
C ARG A 119 0.91 10.72 -1.12
N HIS A 120 1.03 9.49 -1.62
CA HIS A 120 -0.04 8.50 -1.48
C HIS A 120 -0.27 8.09 -0.02
N MET A 121 0.78 7.90 0.77
CA MET A 121 0.67 7.55 2.19
C MET A 121 0.09 8.68 3.03
N LEU A 122 0.47 9.93 2.78
CA LEU A 122 -0.19 11.10 3.39
C LEU A 122 -1.68 11.13 3.07
N ALA A 123 -2.04 10.89 1.81
CA ALA A 123 -3.45 10.82 1.42
C ALA A 123 -4.20 9.64 2.07
N VAL A 124 -3.51 8.51 2.34
CA VAL A 124 -4.08 7.41 3.13
C VAL A 124 -4.41 7.90 4.54
N ILE A 125 -3.45 8.50 5.24
CA ILE A 125 -3.67 9.04 6.59
C ILE A 125 -4.80 10.07 6.62
N GLN A 126 -4.81 11.01 5.68
CA GLN A 126 -5.87 12.02 5.57
C GLN A 126 -7.25 11.39 5.39
N ASN A 127 -7.39 10.42 4.48
CA ASN A 127 -8.66 9.74 4.26
C ASN A 127 -9.12 8.93 5.48
N LEU A 128 -8.18 8.29 6.19
CA LEU A 128 -8.47 7.56 7.43
C LEU A 128 -8.93 8.52 8.53
N ALA A 129 -8.23 9.64 8.72
CA ALA A 129 -8.60 10.68 9.69
C ALA A 129 -9.98 11.27 9.39
N MET A 130 -10.28 11.58 8.12
CA MET A 130 -11.60 12.06 7.71
C MET A 130 -12.72 11.04 7.99
N ALA A 131 -12.45 9.75 7.79
CA ALA A 131 -13.42 8.70 8.09
C ALA A 131 -13.63 8.52 9.60
N LEU A 132 -12.56 8.66 10.38
CA LEU A 132 -12.61 8.62 11.84
C LEU A 132 -13.41 9.80 12.39
N ASP A 133 -13.16 11.03 11.92
CA ASP A 133 -13.91 12.23 12.31
C ASP A 133 -15.41 12.08 12.03
N ALA A 134 -15.76 11.40 10.94
CA ALA A 134 -17.15 11.12 10.61
C ALA A 134 -17.77 10.05 11.51
N ARG A 135 -17.00 9.01 11.88
CA ARG A 135 -17.47 7.81 12.59
C ARG A 135 -16.37 7.19 13.45
N THR A 136 -16.21 7.66 14.67
CA THR A 136 -15.18 7.14 15.59
C THR A 136 -15.46 5.71 16.04
N GLU A 137 -16.72 5.28 16.04
CA GLU A 137 -17.18 4.00 16.60
C GLU A 137 -16.79 2.78 15.76
N ILE A 138 -16.39 2.97 14.50
CA ILE A 138 -16.00 1.87 13.60
C ILE A 138 -14.50 1.57 13.66
N PHE A 139 -13.69 2.45 14.23
CA PHE A 139 -12.23 2.29 14.27
C PHE A 139 -11.79 1.41 15.45
N PRO A 140 -10.68 0.66 15.30
CA PRO A 140 -10.05 -0.04 16.41
C PRO A 140 -9.65 0.91 17.56
N GLU A 141 -9.69 0.41 18.79
CA GLU A 141 -9.28 1.16 19.99
C GLU A 141 -7.85 1.69 19.86
N GLY A 142 -7.61 2.93 20.30
CA GLY A 142 -6.30 3.60 20.21
C GLY A 142 -5.96 4.22 18.84
N MET A 143 -6.78 4.00 17.80
CA MET A 143 -6.52 4.56 16.47
C MET A 143 -6.84 6.06 16.38
N THR A 144 -7.79 6.51 17.20
CA THR A 144 -8.19 7.91 17.26
C THR A 144 -7.04 8.79 17.74
N GLU A 145 -6.44 8.40 18.86
CA GLU A 145 -5.30 9.07 19.47
C GLU A 145 -4.10 9.09 18.52
N ARG A 146 -3.82 7.93 17.91
CA ARG A 146 -2.69 7.78 16.98
C ARG A 146 -2.82 8.62 15.71
N LEU A 147 -4.01 8.68 15.10
CA LEU A 147 -4.24 9.53 13.94
C LEU A 147 -4.17 11.02 14.31
N GLY A 148 -4.64 11.39 15.50
CA GLY A 148 -4.50 12.75 16.03
C GLY A 148 -3.04 13.20 16.15
N GLU A 149 -2.16 12.32 16.64
CA GLU A 149 -0.71 12.59 16.73
C GLU A 149 -0.07 12.78 15.35
N LEU A 150 -0.49 12.01 14.33
CA LEU A 150 0.05 12.09 12.97
C LEU A 150 -0.41 13.33 12.19
N CYS A 151 -1.53 13.93 12.59
CA CYS A 151 -2.11 15.10 11.94
C CYS A 151 -1.78 16.44 12.63
N SER A 152 -1.11 16.39 13.78
CA SER A 152 -0.69 17.56 14.58
C SER A 152 0.66 18.13 14.10
#